data_AF-A0A2W4LTJ2-F1
#
_entry.id   AF-A0A2W4LTJ2-F1
#
_cell.length_a   1.000
_cell.length_b   1.000
_cell.length_c   1.000
_cell.angle_alpha   90.00
_cell.angle_beta   90.00
_cell.angle_gamma   90.00
#
_symmetry.space_group_name_H-M   'P 1'
#
loop_
_entity.id
_entity.type
_entity.pdbx_description
1 polymer ?
#
loop_
_entity_poly.entity_id
_entity_poly.type
_entity_poly.pdbx_seq_one_letter_code
_entity_poly.pdbx_strand_id
1 'polypeptide(L)'
;MFAEAAMRMSTNGIRFRTSRVVGILMLLAVGCGGESQGPGNDSEATGGDGGARTGTDADAGADDGSGGTAPGAAGDSGDPGAGAGGTSASGGSGASAGAGQAGGVATGGASPVPPLPPFPPPMSMPQPVKGCEPVTESTGPDYCQIEHKCENGQYLFTYCRPDGTGALACNCQAPTFFQDYLVEGTAGLAACQLIGDVCAEGEAISFEDPPECSTQSKSTGPDYCERSDLCRRKVDLGNGVTAVLNESRGTTCFRDSPSSAFCQCSTSTAYRQYQLQASSLVGACDTLHSICTSGEGPVFEEEPECQIQHQSSGPDYCDVNELCTRTVEIGEGVIAIAPDSRWASCSAASGDAVRCECRGNESSLRFERAGTPVTETCVDTLQKCQEVDTLEVEGEPECRTRSQFADVGFCNASLECAMDATVGGDPVRVFGSVEVYCMPVEGGWSCTCSSSGSRSSLAIDISDPWDACPEATRRGPESGDGNRRPQAA
;
A
#
# COMPACT_ATOMS: atom_id res chain seq x y z
N MET A 1 -52.29 34.07 5.11
CA MET A 1 -51.35 35.19 5.34
C MET A 1 -50.51 34.83 6.56
N PHE A 2 -49.44 34.08 6.33
CA PHE A 2 -48.50 33.66 7.38
C PHE A 2 -47.18 34.37 7.14
N ALA A 3 -46.65 34.94 8.21
CA ALA A 3 -45.52 35.85 8.23
C ALA A 3 -44.20 35.12 7.93
N GLU A 4 -43.37 35.77 7.12
CA GLU A 4 -41.96 35.50 6.93
C GLU A 4 -41.19 35.63 8.26
N ALA A 5 -40.41 34.60 8.59
CA ALA A 5 -39.34 34.69 9.57
C ALA A 5 -38.03 34.30 8.86
N ALA A 6 -37.25 35.33 8.52
CA ALA A 6 -35.92 35.21 7.95
C ALA A 6 -34.94 34.66 9.00
N MET A 7 -34.34 33.50 8.73
CA MET A 7 -33.17 33.03 9.48
C MET A 7 -31.92 33.80 9.00
N ARG A 8 -31.41 34.65 9.89
CA ARG A 8 -30.04 35.15 9.85
C ARG A 8 -29.09 34.01 10.23
N MET A 9 -28.33 33.50 9.27
CA MET A 9 -27.13 32.71 9.58
C MET A 9 -26.05 33.66 10.11
N SER A 10 -25.73 33.47 11.39
CA SER A 10 -24.63 34.13 12.09
C SER A 10 -23.31 33.57 11.56
N THR A 11 -22.53 34.42 10.92
CA THR A 11 -21.13 34.16 10.54
C THR A 11 -20.27 34.19 11.80
N ASN A 12 -20.19 33.06 12.50
CA ASN A 12 -19.18 32.88 13.54
C ASN A 12 -17.85 32.54 12.87
N GLY A 13 -16.94 33.52 12.89
CA GLY A 13 -15.58 33.37 12.42
C GLY A 13 -14.84 32.31 13.24
N ILE A 14 -14.65 31.14 12.62
CA ILE A 14 -13.70 30.13 13.07
C ILE A 14 -12.30 30.73 12.86
N ARG A 15 -11.67 31.12 13.97
CA ARG A 15 -10.24 31.43 13.98
C ARG A 15 -9.49 30.11 13.80
N PHE A 16 -9.07 29.83 12.58
CA PHE A 16 -8.02 28.86 12.31
C PHE A 16 -6.79 29.25 13.14
N ARG A 17 -6.47 28.47 14.17
CA ARG A 17 -5.10 28.41 14.69
C ARG A 17 -4.28 27.71 13.60
N THR A 18 -3.76 28.53 12.68
CA THR A 18 -2.62 28.13 11.86
C THR A 18 -1.45 27.94 12.83
N SER A 19 -1.21 26.70 13.26
CA SER A 19 0.09 26.31 13.80
C SER A 19 1.11 26.50 12.68
N ARG A 20 1.73 27.69 12.66
CA ARG A 20 2.96 27.95 11.95
C ARG A 20 4.07 27.16 12.65
N VAL A 21 4.24 25.90 12.27
CA VAL A 21 5.53 25.22 12.42
C VAL A 21 6.32 25.53 11.16
N VAL A 22 7.02 26.66 11.22
CA VAL A 22 8.15 26.95 10.34
C VAL A 22 9.36 26.41 11.09
N GLY A 23 10.01 25.36 10.58
CA GLY A 23 11.23 24.83 11.17
C GLY A 23 11.74 23.56 10.50
N ILE A 24 12.70 23.76 9.58
CA ILE A 24 13.83 22.87 9.27
C ILE A 24 13.46 21.47 8.71
N LEU A 25 13.41 21.35 7.39
CA LEU A 25 13.38 20.07 6.68
C LEU A 25 14.21 20.17 5.38
N MET A 26 15.49 19.91 5.50
CA MET A 26 16.46 19.64 4.44
C MET A 26 17.61 18.90 5.11
N LEU A 27 17.94 17.69 4.66
CA LEU A 27 19.30 17.11 4.68
C LEU A 27 19.24 15.66 4.22
N LEU A 28 19.27 15.46 2.91
CA LEU A 28 19.90 14.31 2.26
C LEU A 28 20.47 14.81 0.93
N ALA A 29 21.37 15.78 1.01
CA ALA A 29 22.20 16.23 -0.10
C ALA A 29 23.54 16.64 0.50
N VAL A 30 24.62 15.91 0.16
CA VAL A 30 26.05 16.24 0.20
C VAL A 30 26.85 14.97 0.50
N GLY A 31 27.79 14.60 -0.39
CA GLY A 31 29.12 14.25 0.11
C GLY A 31 29.86 12.97 -0.33
N CYS A 32 29.39 12.10 -1.23
CA CYS A 32 30.20 10.94 -1.66
C CYS A 32 31.31 11.33 -2.67
N GLY A 33 32.29 12.11 -2.21
CA GLY A 33 33.50 12.50 -2.93
C GLY A 33 34.75 12.30 -2.08
N GLY A 34 34.97 11.09 -1.56
CA GLY A 34 36.20 10.72 -0.86
C GLY A 34 37.17 9.95 -1.76
N GLU A 35 38.17 10.64 -2.31
CA GLU A 35 39.36 10.00 -2.91
C GLU A 35 40.13 9.25 -1.81
N SER A 36 40.09 7.92 -1.81
CA SER A 36 40.96 7.09 -0.99
C SER A 36 42.32 6.88 -1.68
N GLN A 37 43.25 7.80 -1.44
CA GLN A 37 44.69 7.54 -1.59
C GLN A 37 45.21 6.90 -0.29
N GLY A 38 45.61 5.63 -0.37
CA GLY A 38 46.30 4.92 0.70
C GLY A 38 47.08 3.72 0.16
N PRO A 39 48.31 3.47 0.62
CA PRO A 39 49.38 2.89 -0.18
C PRO A 39 49.32 1.37 -0.29
N GLY A 40 49.89 0.89 -1.40
CA GLY A 40 50.05 -0.53 -1.69
C GLY A 40 50.80 -1.30 -0.61
N ASN A 41 50.34 -2.51 -0.38
CA ASN A 41 51.18 -3.62 -0.02
C ASN A 41 50.73 -4.83 -0.83
N ASP A 42 51.64 -5.30 -1.65
CA ASP A 42 51.53 -6.52 -2.43
C ASP A 42 51.32 -7.71 -1.49
N SER A 43 50.26 -8.48 -1.75
CA SER A 43 50.15 -9.86 -1.32
C SER A 43 49.33 -10.60 -2.35
N GLU A 44 50.06 -11.22 -3.29
CA GLU A 44 49.57 -12.26 -4.18
C GLU A 44 48.85 -13.33 -3.36
N ALA A 45 47.58 -13.59 -3.67
CA ALA A 45 46.96 -14.87 -3.40
C ALA A 45 46.10 -15.25 -4.61
N THR A 46 46.59 -16.28 -5.28
CA THR A 46 46.06 -17.02 -6.42
C THR A 46 44.60 -17.43 -6.27
N GLY A 47 43.90 -17.44 -7.41
CA GLY A 47 42.49 -17.78 -7.54
C GLY A 47 42.09 -19.20 -7.11
N GLY A 48 40.78 -19.36 -6.99
CA GLY A 48 40.12 -20.64 -6.76
C GLY A 48 38.73 -20.59 -7.38
N ASP A 49 38.64 -21.09 -8.60
CA ASP A 49 37.41 -21.37 -9.32
C ASP A 49 36.49 -22.34 -8.56
N GLY A 50 35.20 -22.22 -8.88
CA GLY A 50 34.12 -22.99 -8.30
C GLY A 50 34.20 -24.51 -8.45
N GLY A 51 33.43 -25.18 -7.61
CA GLY A 51 33.23 -26.61 -7.66
C GLY A 51 31.94 -27.01 -6.98
N ALA A 52 30.88 -27.17 -7.77
CA ALA A 52 29.71 -27.95 -7.38
C ALA A 52 30.11 -29.42 -7.23
N ARG A 53 29.73 -30.08 -6.13
CA ARG A 53 29.56 -31.53 -6.07
C ARG A 53 28.40 -31.96 -5.18
N THR A 54 27.51 -32.69 -5.83
CA THR A 54 26.58 -33.69 -5.31
C THR A 54 27.32 -34.87 -4.66
N GLY A 55 26.73 -35.49 -3.62
CA GLY A 55 26.75 -36.95 -3.46
C GLY A 55 27.19 -37.54 -2.11
N THR A 56 26.25 -38.30 -1.52
CA THR A 56 26.36 -39.59 -0.80
C THR A 56 26.82 -39.66 0.67
N ASP A 57 25.87 -40.09 1.50
CA ASP A 57 25.87 -41.17 2.52
C ASP A 57 27.17 -41.50 3.29
N ALA A 58 27.09 -41.43 4.63
CA ALA A 58 27.66 -42.41 5.54
C ALA A 58 26.97 -42.39 6.92
N ASP A 59 26.77 -43.61 7.41
CA ASP A 59 26.09 -44.10 8.61
C ASP A 59 26.78 -43.82 9.96
N ALA A 60 25.95 -43.97 11.01
CA ALA A 60 26.20 -44.53 12.35
C ALA A 60 26.96 -43.74 13.44
N GLY A 61 26.27 -43.61 14.59
CA GLY A 61 26.85 -43.33 15.91
C GLY A 61 25.78 -43.08 16.99
N ALA A 62 25.29 -44.15 17.62
CA ALA A 62 24.37 -44.13 18.75
C ALA A 62 25.06 -43.71 20.06
N ASP A 63 24.29 -43.18 21.03
CA ASP A 63 24.38 -43.52 22.46
C ASP A 63 23.22 -42.87 23.24
N ASP A 64 22.29 -43.71 23.70
CA ASP A 64 21.13 -43.42 24.54
C ASP A 64 21.33 -43.97 25.97
N GLY A 65 21.53 -43.04 26.91
CA GLY A 65 21.67 -43.33 28.34
C GLY A 65 20.36 -43.13 29.11
N SER A 66 19.79 -44.24 29.60
CA SER A 66 18.59 -44.31 30.44
C SER A 66 18.87 -44.21 31.95
N GLY A 67 17.87 -43.74 32.71
CA GLY A 67 17.70 -43.99 34.16
C GLY A 67 16.81 -42.91 34.79
N GLY A 68 15.77 -43.17 35.60
CA GLY A 68 15.20 -44.38 36.16
C GLY A 68 13.93 -43.99 36.94
N THR A 69 13.05 -44.96 37.14
CA THR A 69 11.71 -44.86 37.74
C THR A 69 11.70 -44.92 39.27
N ALA A 70 10.67 -44.35 39.90
CA ALA A 70 10.09 -44.86 41.14
C ALA A 70 8.59 -44.47 41.29
N PRO A 71 7.76 -45.25 42.02
CA PRO A 71 6.32 -45.37 41.77
C PRO A 71 5.41 -44.80 42.88
N GLY A 72 4.14 -44.54 42.56
CA GLY A 72 3.08 -44.20 43.52
C GLY A 72 1.68 -44.54 42.97
N ALA A 73 0.83 -45.11 43.82
CA ALA A 73 -0.32 -45.93 43.48
C ALA A 73 -1.69 -45.21 43.47
N ALA A 74 -2.61 -45.81 42.70
CA ALA A 74 -4.05 -46.04 42.91
C ALA A 74 -4.98 -44.93 43.49
N GLY A 75 -6.03 -44.64 42.72
CA GLY A 75 -7.28 -44.02 43.18
C GLY A 75 -8.36 -44.13 42.11
N ASP A 76 -9.38 -44.93 42.41
CA ASP A 76 -10.49 -45.39 41.55
C ASP A 76 -11.71 -44.44 41.60
N SER A 77 -12.60 -44.63 40.61
CA SER A 77 -14.05 -44.36 40.57
C SER A 77 -14.58 -42.95 40.19
N GLY A 78 -15.33 -42.90 39.08
CA GLY A 78 -16.31 -41.83 38.81
C GLY A 78 -16.73 -41.58 37.35
N ASP A 79 -17.44 -42.52 36.73
CA ASP A 79 -18.36 -42.33 35.58
C ASP A 79 -19.75 -42.86 36.05
N PRO A 80 -20.95 -42.55 35.50
CA PRO A 80 -21.19 -41.98 34.17
C PRO A 80 -22.35 -40.97 34.01
N GLY A 81 -22.42 -40.34 32.83
CA GLY A 81 -23.68 -39.79 32.32
C GLY A 81 -23.59 -38.87 31.10
N ALA A 82 -23.35 -39.41 29.90
CA ALA A 82 -23.60 -38.68 28.64
C ALA A 82 -24.60 -39.45 27.77
N GLY A 83 -25.75 -38.80 27.55
CA GLY A 83 -26.91 -39.31 26.83
C GLY A 83 -26.80 -39.26 25.31
N ALA A 84 -27.68 -40.04 24.71
CA ALA A 84 -27.73 -40.46 23.32
C ALA A 84 -27.99 -39.35 22.30
N GLY A 85 -27.39 -39.55 21.12
CA GLY A 85 -27.68 -38.80 19.90
C GLY A 85 -29.09 -39.08 19.36
N GLY A 86 -29.72 -38.01 18.86
CA GLY A 86 -30.97 -38.05 18.12
C GLY A 86 -30.75 -37.61 16.68
N THR A 87 -30.87 -38.57 15.76
CA THR A 87 -31.16 -38.31 14.35
C THR A 87 -32.63 -37.91 14.21
N SER A 88 -32.93 -36.85 13.46
CA SER A 88 -34.29 -36.61 12.97
C SER A 88 -34.24 -36.02 11.58
N ALA A 89 -34.82 -36.79 10.66
CA ALA A 89 -35.14 -36.43 9.30
C ALA A 89 -36.46 -35.64 9.25
N SER A 90 -36.56 -34.69 8.33
CA SER A 90 -37.77 -34.16 7.68
C SER A 90 -37.33 -32.92 6.89
N GLY A 91 -37.78 -32.61 5.69
CA GLY A 91 -38.72 -33.20 4.74
C GLY A 91 -38.69 -32.27 3.53
N GLY A 92 -38.67 -32.83 2.32
CA GLY A 92 -38.62 -32.03 1.10
C GLY A 92 -39.95 -31.39 0.74
N SER A 93 -39.90 -30.36 -0.11
CA SER A 93 -40.69 -30.16 -1.35
C SER A 93 -40.81 -28.68 -1.70
N GLY A 94 -40.47 -28.29 -2.94
CA GLY A 94 -40.79 -26.97 -3.48
C GLY A 94 -39.88 -26.52 -4.63
N ALA A 95 -39.95 -27.22 -5.76
CA ALA A 95 -39.24 -26.86 -6.99
C ALA A 95 -39.99 -25.80 -7.83
N SER A 96 -39.24 -24.85 -8.40
CA SER A 96 -39.47 -24.26 -9.73
C SER A 96 -38.17 -23.54 -10.12
N ALA A 97 -37.30 -24.14 -10.93
CA ALA A 97 -37.27 -24.15 -12.40
C ALA A 97 -36.62 -22.87 -13.00
N GLY A 98 -35.37 -23.02 -13.46
CA GLY A 98 -34.61 -22.03 -14.23
C GLY A 98 -33.18 -22.50 -14.46
N ALA A 99 -32.96 -23.25 -15.53
CA ALA A 99 -31.74 -23.97 -15.85
C ALA A 99 -30.58 -23.06 -16.33
N GLY A 100 -29.33 -23.47 -16.05
CA GLY A 100 -28.13 -22.85 -16.60
C GLY A 100 -26.81 -23.41 -16.05
N GLN A 101 -26.58 -24.71 -16.22
CA GLN A 101 -25.28 -25.43 -16.23
C GLN A 101 -24.13 -24.99 -15.30
N ALA A 102 -23.89 -25.82 -14.29
CA ALA A 102 -22.64 -25.91 -13.55
C ALA A 102 -21.65 -26.87 -14.25
N GLY A 103 -20.39 -26.48 -14.32
CA GLY A 103 -19.23 -27.37 -14.36
C GLY A 103 -18.50 -27.22 -13.03
N GLY A 104 -18.46 -28.29 -12.22
CA GLY A 104 -17.98 -28.24 -10.84
C GLY A 104 -16.47 -28.31 -10.69
N VAL A 105 -15.96 -27.80 -9.55
CA VAL A 105 -14.68 -28.20 -8.96
C VAL A 105 -14.78 -28.14 -7.43
N ALA A 106 -14.01 -29.03 -6.82
CA ALA A 106 -13.95 -29.49 -5.44
C ALA A 106 -13.79 -28.43 -4.33
N THR A 107 -14.32 -28.83 -3.18
CA THR A 107 -13.94 -28.45 -1.82
C THR A 107 -12.43 -28.56 -1.59
N GLY A 108 -11.79 -27.44 -1.24
CA GLY A 108 -10.42 -27.38 -0.72
C GLY A 108 -10.28 -26.14 0.17
N GLY A 109 -9.71 -26.32 1.36
CA GLY A 109 -9.63 -25.30 2.42
C GLY A 109 -8.95 -24.00 1.97
N ALA A 110 -9.57 -22.88 2.33
CA ALA A 110 -9.03 -21.56 2.09
C ALA A 110 -7.77 -21.34 2.94
N SER A 111 -6.61 -21.37 2.29
CA SER A 111 -5.41 -20.72 2.83
C SER A 111 -5.63 -19.20 2.80
N PRO A 112 -5.08 -18.44 3.76
CA PRO A 112 -5.15 -16.99 3.73
C PRO A 112 -4.53 -16.47 2.42
N VAL A 113 -5.31 -15.70 1.66
CA VAL A 113 -4.82 -14.99 0.48
C VAL A 113 -3.75 -14.00 0.96
N PRO A 114 -2.51 -14.05 0.44
CA PRO A 114 -1.50 -13.06 0.80
C PRO A 114 -2.02 -11.65 0.43
N PRO A 115 -1.73 -10.62 1.23
CA PRO A 115 -2.14 -9.26 0.91
C PRO A 115 -1.60 -8.88 -0.47
N LEU A 116 -2.49 -8.36 -1.32
CA LEU A 116 -2.10 -7.77 -2.59
C LEU A 116 -1.07 -6.67 -2.32
N PRO A 117 0.01 -6.58 -3.10
CA PRO A 117 0.94 -5.47 -2.97
C PRO A 117 0.19 -4.14 -3.15
N PRO A 118 0.56 -3.07 -2.43
CA PRO A 118 -0.07 -1.77 -2.59
C PRO A 118 0.02 -1.34 -4.05
N PHE A 119 -1.11 -0.88 -4.59
CA PHE A 119 -1.15 -0.27 -5.92
C PHE A 119 -0.10 0.85 -5.98
N PRO A 120 0.69 0.95 -7.06
CA PRO A 120 1.65 2.03 -7.20
C PRO A 120 0.90 3.37 -7.07
N PRO A 121 1.50 4.39 -6.44
CA PRO A 121 0.90 5.71 -6.34
C PRO A 121 0.56 6.23 -7.75
N PRO A 122 -0.49 7.06 -7.90
CA PRO A 122 -0.84 7.64 -9.20
C PRO A 122 0.40 8.32 -9.78
N MET A 123 0.90 7.77 -10.89
CA MET A 123 2.05 8.33 -11.58
C MET A 123 1.72 9.78 -11.93
N SER A 124 2.65 10.70 -11.65
CA SER A 124 2.51 12.11 -12.01
C SER A 124 2.08 12.21 -13.47
N MET A 125 0.96 12.90 -13.72
CA MET A 125 0.37 13.03 -15.05
C MET A 125 1.45 13.51 -16.04
N PRO A 126 1.71 12.77 -17.14
CA PRO A 126 2.75 13.14 -18.09
C PRO A 126 2.45 14.48 -18.76
N GLN A 127 3.50 15.14 -19.24
CA GLN A 127 3.35 16.37 -20.03
C GLN A 127 2.59 16.08 -21.34
N PRO A 128 1.76 17.04 -21.81
CA PRO A 128 1.03 16.90 -23.06
C PRO A 128 1.95 16.63 -24.25
N VAL A 129 1.59 15.66 -25.09
CA VAL A 129 2.38 15.27 -26.27
C VAL A 129 1.96 16.14 -27.46
N LYS A 130 2.64 17.26 -27.68
CA LYS A 130 2.29 18.17 -28.79
C LYS A 130 2.70 17.59 -30.16
N GLY A 131 1.94 17.97 -31.19
CA GLY A 131 2.28 17.68 -32.59
C GLY A 131 2.00 16.24 -33.01
N CYS A 132 0.87 15.67 -32.60
CA CYS A 132 0.44 14.34 -33.06
C CYS A 132 -0.41 14.45 -34.32
N GLU A 133 -0.03 13.73 -35.37
CA GLU A 133 -0.81 13.60 -36.61
C GLU A 133 -1.37 12.18 -36.74
N PRO A 134 -2.62 11.99 -37.19
CA PRO A 134 -3.19 10.66 -37.39
C PRO A 134 -2.44 9.93 -38.51
N VAL A 135 -2.00 8.70 -38.22
CA VAL A 135 -1.30 7.82 -39.17
C VAL A 135 -2.22 6.70 -39.66
N THR A 136 -3.04 6.15 -38.77
CA THR A 136 -3.96 5.05 -39.08
C THR A 136 -5.33 5.36 -38.51
N GLU A 137 -6.36 5.27 -39.35
CA GLU A 137 -7.77 5.30 -38.94
C GLU A 137 -8.44 3.99 -39.37
N SER A 138 -9.16 3.35 -38.45
CA SER A 138 -9.93 2.13 -38.74
C SER A 138 -11.28 2.19 -38.05
N THR A 139 -12.34 1.83 -38.76
CA THR A 139 -13.70 1.78 -38.24
C THR A 139 -14.39 0.49 -38.63
N GLY A 140 -15.02 -0.16 -37.66
CA GLY A 140 -15.95 -1.25 -37.85
C GLY A 140 -17.36 -0.89 -37.40
N PRO A 141 -18.32 -1.81 -37.55
CA PRO A 141 -19.68 -1.63 -37.04
C PRO A 141 -19.73 -1.43 -35.52
N ASP A 142 -18.78 -2.05 -34.79
CA ASP A 142 -18.77 -2.09 -33.32
C ASP A 142 -17.48 -1.49 -32.72
N TYR A 143 -16.68 -0.76 -33.49
CA TYR A 143 -15.50 -0.07 -32.97
C TYR A 143 -15.01 1.04 -33.89
N CYS A 144 -14.22 1.95 -33.34
CA CYS A 144 -13.33 2.80 -34.11
C CYS A 144 -11.97 2.89 -33.42
N GLN A 145 -10.93 3.16 -34.20
CA GLN A 145 -9.56 3.25 -33.74
C GLN A 145 -8.83 4.33 -34.52
N ILE A 146 -8.03 5.13 -33.82
CA ILE A 146 -7.11 6.10 -34.42
C ILE A 146 -5.76 5.96 -33.76
N GLU A 147 -4.72 5.88 -34.59
CA GLU A 147 -3.33 5.90 -34.16
C GLU A 147 -2.71 7.21 -34.64
N HIS A 148 -2.17 8.01 -33.72
CA HIS A 148 -1.41 9.21 -34.04
C HIS A 148 0.08 8.96 -33.82
N LYS A 149 0.90 9.58 -34.66
CA LYS A 149 2.34 9.68 -34.48
C LYS A 149 2.68 11.10 -34.11
N CYS A 150 3.37 11.25 -32.99
CA CYS A 150 3.75 12.54 -32.43
C CYS A 150 5.18 12.93 -32.87
N GLU A 151 5.49 14.22 -32.81
CA GLU A 151 6.80 14.78 -33.22
C GLU A 151 8.00 14.13 -32.51
N ASN A 152 7.81 13.67 -31.27
CA ASN A 152 8.83 12.97 -30.48
C ASN A 152 8.98 11.48 -30.83
N GLY A 153 8.30 11.00 -31.88
CA GLY A 153 8.30 9.60 -32.31
C GLY A 153 7.44 8.67 -31.46
N GLN A 154 6.70 9.19 -30.48
CA GLN A 154 5.74 8.41 -29.71
C GLN A 154 4.44 8.20 -30.49
N TYR A 155 3.72 7.14 -30.11
CA TYR A 155 2.43 6.80 -30.66
C TYR A 155 1.35 7.03 -29.61
N LEU A 156 0.27 7.66 -30.04
CA LEU A 156 -0.95 7.81 -29.26
C LEU A 156 -2.03 6.95 -29.92
N PHE A 157 -2.69 6.13 -29.12
CA PHE A 157 -3.68 5.18 -29.58
C PHE A 157 -5.02 5.48 -28.93
N THR A 158 -6.04 5.69 -29.76
CA THR A 158 -7.43 5.87 -29.33
C THR A 158 -8.26 4.72 -29.86
N TYR A 159 -9.03 4.08 -29.00
CA TYR A 159 -9.91 2.97 -29.37
C TYR A 159 -11.26 3.09 -28.67
N CYS A 160 -12.34 3.17 -29.43
CA CYS A 160 -13.69 3.22 -28.90
C CYS A 160 -14.51 2.00 -29.32
N ARG A 161 -15.36 1.52 -28.41
CA ARG A 161 -16.35 0.47 -28.68
C ARG A 161 -17.69 0.79 -27.99
N PRO A 162 -18.84 0.35 -28.54
CA PRO A 162 -20.12 0.44 -27.83
C PRO A 162 -20.07 -0.25 -26.47
N ASP A 163 -20.65 0.40 -25.46
CA ASP A 163 -20.78 -0.15 -24.11
C ASP A 163 -22.10 -0.90 -23.87
N GLY A 164 -23.00 -0.89 -24.87
CA GLY A 164 -24.34 -1.48 -24.81
C GLY A 164 -25.42 -0.58 -24.21
N THR A 165 -25.08 0.61 -23.71
CA THR A 165 -26.02 1.60 -23.15
C THR A 165 -26.34 2.74 -24.10
N GLY A 166 -25.70 2.74 -25.28
CA GLY A 166 -25.78 3.83 -26.25
C GLY A 166 -24.63 4.83 -26.16
N ALA A 167 -23.66 4.58 -25.26
CA ALA A 167 -22.40 5.30 -25.19
C ALA A 167 -21.27 4.50 -25.85
N LEU A 168 -20.14 5.17 -26.09
CA LEU A 168 -18.90 4.55 -26.54
C LEU A 168 -17.88 4.56 -25.40
N ALA A 169 -17.40 3.38 -25.00
CA ALA A 169 -16.24 3.24 -24.14
C ALA A 169 -14.97 3.46 -24.98
N CYS A 170 -14.35 4.62 -24.80
CA CYS A 170 -13.15 5.06 -25.49
C CYS A 170 -11.94 5.00 -24.57
N ASN A 171 -10.93 4.24 -24.95
CA ASN A 171 -9.63 4.26 -24.32
C ASN A 171 -8.66 5.14 -25.11
N CYS A 172 -7.79 5.80 -24.37
CA CYS A 172 -6.71 6.60 -24.87
C CYS A 172 -5.40 6.21 -24.21
N GLN A 173 -4.45 5.75 -25.01
CA GLN A 173 -3.18 5.19 -24.56
C GLN A 173 -2.00 5.89 -25.23
N ALA A 174 -1.11 6.43 -24.42
CA ALA A 174 0.22 6.89 -24.80
C ALA A 174 1.27 6.09 -24.00
N PRO A 175 2.58 6.18 -24.31
CA PRO A 175 3.61 5.42 -23.59
C PRO A 175 3.64 5.68 -22.07
N THR A 176 3.16 6.85 -21.64
CA THR A 176 3.21 7.30 -20.25
C THR A 176 1.82 7.51 -19.63
N PHE A 177 0.74 7.35 -20.40
CA PHE A 177 -0.61 7.75 -20.00
C PHE A 177 -1.66 6.78 -20.52
N PHE A 178 -2.67 6.52 -19.69
CA PHE A 178 -3.81 5.70 -20.04
C PHE A 178 -5.07 6.32 -19.43
N GLN A 179 -6.07 6.62 -20.24
CA GLN A 179 -7.37 7.10 -19.76
C GLN A 179 -8.53 6.45 -20.49
N ASP A 180 -9.57 6.13 -19.72
CA ASP A 180 -10.84 5.62 -20.20
C ASP A 180 -11.92 6.69 -20.08
N TYR A 181 -12.68 6.87 -21.17
CA TYR A 181 -13.80 7.80 -21.26
C TYR A 181 -15.04 7.04 -21.75
N LEU A 182 -16.21 7.47 -21.28
CA LEU A 182 -17.47 7.12 -21.92
C LEU A 182 -17.97 8.33 -22.70
N VAL A 183 -18.31 8.15 -23.97
CA VAL A 183 -18.73 9.23 -24.86
C VAL A 183 -20.19 9.05 -25.22
N GLU A 184 -21.00 10.07 -24.96
CA GLU A 184 -22.42 10.15 -25.33
C GLU A 184 -22.63 11.18 -26.44
N GLY A 185 -23.71 11.03 -27.22
CA GLY A 185 -24.14 12.04 -28.22
C GLY A 185 -23.47 11.94 -29.59
N THR A 186 -22.54 11.01 -29.79
CA THR A 186 -21.91 10.70 -31.09
C THR A 186 -21.64 9.20 -31.23
N ALA A 187 -21.43 8.74 -32.46
CA ALA A 187 -21.18 7.34 -32.78
C ALA A 187 -20.10 7.17 -33.86
N GLY A 188 -19.47 6.01 -33.90
CA GLY A 188 -18.49 5.65 -34.93
C GLY A 188 -17.25 6.54 -34.94
N LEU A 189 -16.70 6.79 -36.14
CA LEU A 189 -15.42 7.49 -36.33
C LEU A 189 -15.38 8.88 -35.69
N ALA A 190 -16.49 9.62 -35.74
CA ALA A 190 -16.56 10.98 -35.20
C ALA A 190 -16.27 11.03 -33.69
N ALA A 191 -16.66 10.00 -32.94
CA ALA A 191 -16.34 9.88 -31.51
C ALA A 191 -14.86 9.62 -31.28
N CYS A 192 -14.26 8.74 -32.09
CA CYS A 192 -12.83 8.46 -32.01
C CYS A 192 -11.98 9.67 -32.38
N GLN A 193 -12.38 10.44 -33.40
CA GLN A 193 -11.67 11.66 -33.79
C GLN A 193 -11.68 12.67 -32.65
N LEU A 194 -12.85 12.90 -32.05
CA LEU A 194 -12.96 13.82 -30.92
C LEU A 194 -12.08 13.41 -29.72
N ILE A 195 -12.13 12.13 -29.32
CA ILE A 195 -11.28 11.66 -28.20
C ILE A 195 -9.80 11.63 -28.61
N GLY A 196 -9.50 11.31 -29.86
CA GLY A 196 -8.16 11.39 -30.43
C GLY A 196 -7.57 12.80 -30.31
N ASP A 197 -8.36 13.81 -30.66
CA ASP A 197 -7.97 15.23 -30.56
C ASP A 197 -7.73 15.63 -29.10
N VAL A 198 -8.67 15.32 -28.20
CA VAL A 198 -8.51 15.59 -26.75
C VAL A 198 -7.22 14.93 -26.21
N CYS A 199 -6.94 13.71 -26.65
CA CYS A 199 -5.75 13.00 -26.24
C CYS A 199 -4.45 13.54 -26.83
N ALA A 200 -4.49 14.03 -28.08
CA ALA A 200 -3.35 14.65 -28.75
C ALA A 200 -3.02 16.02 -28.15
N GLU A 201 -4.01 16.75 -27.64
CA GLU A 201 -3.77 17.97 -26.86
C GLU A 201 -3.05 17.66 -25.54
N GLY A 202 -3.21 16.43 -25.04
CA GLY A 202 -2.55 15.93 -23.82
C GLY A 202 -3.01 16.63 -22.54
N GLU A 203 -4.05 17.45 -22.62
CA GLU A 203 -4.76 17.98 -21.48
C GLU A 203 -5.85 16.97 -21.10
N ALA A 204 -5.72 16.38 -19.91
CA ALA A 204 -6.77 15.51 -19.40
C ALA A 204 -8.08 16.30 -19.27
N ILE A 205 -9.18 15.68 -19.67
CA ILE A 205 -10.51 16.27 -19.52
C ILE A 205 -10.75 16.60 -18.04
N SER A 206 -10.93 17.89 -17.75
CA SER A 206 -11.27 18.35 -16.39
C SER A 206 -12.76 18.17 -16.14
N PHE A 207 -13.11 17.35 -15.15
CA PHE A 207 -14.48 17.16 -14.68
C PHE A 207 -14.72 17.99 -13.42
N GLU A 208 -15.07 19.27 -13.60
CA GLU A 208 -15.25 20.23 -12.49
C GLU A 208 -16.58 20.05 -11.75
N ASP A 209 -17.62 19.59 -12.46
CA ASP A 209 -18.94 19.39 -11.86
C ASP A 209 -18.94 18.23 -10.85
N PRO A 210 -19.70 18.36 -9.75
CA PRO A 210 -19.87 17.28 -8.79
C PRO A 210 -20.55 16.07 -9.46
N PRO A 211 -20.18 14.84 -9.10
CA PRO A 211 -20.76 13.66 -9.71
C PRO A 211 -22.24 13.49 -9.37
N GLU A 212 -23.02 13.09 -10.37
CA GLU A 212 -24.39 12.62 -10.20
C GLU A 212 -24.38 11.12 -9.87
N CYS A 213 -24.70 10.77 -8.63
CA CYS A 213 -24.68 9.39 -8.17
C CYS A 213 -26.06 8.74 -8.23
N SER A 214 -26.09 7.49 -8.70
CA SER A 214 -27.28 6.65 -8.71
C SER A 214 -26.97 5.28 -8.10
N THR A 215 -27.83 4.80 -7.21
CA THR A 215 -27.67 3.46 -6.62
C THR A 215 -27.88 2.40 -7.69
N GLN A 216 -26.85 1.58 -7.94
CA GLN A 216 -26.94 0.41 -8.82
C GLN A 216 -27.49 -0.80 -8.09
N SER A 217 -26.97 -1.07 -6.89
CA SER A 217 -27.37 -2.22 -6.10
C SER A 217 -27.39 -1.87 -4.62
N LYS A 218 -28.35 -2.44 -3.92
CA LYS A 218 -28.41 -2.45 -2.46
C LYS A 218 -28.88 -3.82 -2.03
N SER A 219 -28.07 -4.51 -1.23
CA SER A 219 -28.35 -5.83 -0.69
C SER A 219 -28.15 -5.80 0.82
N THR A 220 -29.10 -6.31 1.58
CA THR A 220 -29.05 -6.29 3.05
C THR A 220 -29.51 -7.63 3.60
N GLY A 221 -28.70 -8.20 4.50
CA GLY A 221 -29.03 -9.37 5.30
C GLY A 221 -28.86 -9.08 6.80
N PRO A 222 -29.05 -10.10 7.65
CA PRO A 222 -28.87 -9.96 9.10
C PRO A 222 -27.42 -9.64 9.49
N ASP A 223 -26.47 -10.20 8.74
CA ASP A 223 -25.02 -10.17 9.04
C ASP A 223 -24.19 -9.48 7.95
N TYR A 224 -24.83 -8.95 6.91
CA TYR A 224 -24.14 -8.18 5.88
C TYR A 224 -24.99 -7.05 5.32
N CYS A 225 -24.34 -6.02 4.79
CA CYS A 225 -24.94 -5.00 3.95
C CYS A 225 -23.97 -4.66 2.82
N GLU A 226 -24.49 -4.50 1.62
CA GLU A 226 -23.74 -4.07 0.45
C GLU A 226 -24.53 -2.99 -0.26
N ARG A 227 -23.84 -1.92 -0.65
CA ARG A 227 -24.39 -0.86 -1.47
C ARG A 227 -23.36 -0.45 -2.51
N SER A 228 -23.78 -0.38 -3.75
CA SER A 228 -22.98 0.11 -4.87
C SER A 228 -23.72 1.22 -5.57
N ASP A 229 -23.07 2.38 -5.67
CA ASP A 229 -23.53 3.54 -6.42
C ASP A 229 -22.62 3.73 -7.65
N LEU A 230 -23.22 4.08 -8.78
CA LEU A 230 -22.52 4.56 -9.98
C LEU A 230 -22.67 6.07 -10.04
N CYS A 231 -21.55 6.75 -9.89
CA CYS A 231 -21.43 8.19 -9.95
C CYS A 231 -20.95 8.61 -11.34
N ARG A 232 -21.60 9.60 -11.95
CA ARG A 232 -21.30 10.06 -13.31
C ARG A 232 -20.94 11.53 -13.26
N ARG A 233 -19.77 11.89 -13.79
CA ARG A 233 -19.45 13.29 -14.12
C ARG A 233 -19.54 13.45 -15.62
N LYS A 234 -20.10 14.56 -16.07
CA LYS A 234 -20.27 14.86 -17.48
C LYS A 234 -19.54 16.15 -17.80
N VAL A 235 -18.92 16.22 -18.96
CA VAL A 235 -18.44 17.47 -19.53
C VAL A 235 -18.88 17.57 -20.98
N ASP A 236 -19.38 18.73 -21.38
CA ASP A 236 -19.73 18.99 -22.77
C ASP A 236 -18.46 19.24 -23.57
N LEU A 237 -18.24 18.41 -24.58
CA LEU A 237 -17.14 18.56 -25.55
C LEU A 237 -17.57 19.40 -26.77
N GLY A 238 -18.80 19.90 -26.79
CA GLY A 238 -19.39 20.67 -27.86
C GLY A 238 -20.14 19.80 -28.88
N ASN A 239 -20.94 20.45 -29.72
CA ASN A 239 -21.76 19.81 -30.78
C ASN A 239 -22.71 18.70 -30.27
N GLY A 240 -23.12 18.76 -29.00
CA GLY A 240 -23.96 17.77 -28.36
C GLY A 240 -23.24 16.47 -27.97
N VAL A 241 -21.89 16.49 -27.97
CA VAL A 241 -21.07 15.37 -27.50
C VAL A 241 -20.67 15.59 -26.06
N THR A 242 -20.80 14.55 -25.24
CA THR A 242 -20.49 14.62 -23.82
C THR A 242 -19.52 13.52 -23.45
N ALA A 243 -18.39 13.88 -22.81
CA ALA A 243 -17.54 12.93 -22.13
C ALA A 243 -18.11 12.66 -20.73
N VAL A 244 -18.09 11.39 -20.34
CA VAL A 244 -18.63 10.88 -19.10
C VAL A 244 -17.55 10.11 -18.38
N LEU A 245 -17.28 10.50 -17.15
CA LEU A 245 -16.46 9.72 -16.22
C LEU A 245 -17.39 8.96 -15.27
N ASN A 246 -17.27 7.64 -15.29
CA ASN A 246 -17.97 6.75 -14.38
C ASN A 246 -17.08 6.40 -13.18
N GLU A 247 -17.54 6.72 -11.98
CA GLU A 247 -16.91 6.38 -10.71
C GLU A 247 -17.80 5.38 -9.97
N SER A 248 -17.34 4.13 -9.84
CA SER A 248 -18.01 3.16 -8.98
C SER A 248 -17.67 3.41 -7.51
N ARG A 249 -18.68 3.39 -6.65
CA ARG A 249 -18.53 3.58 -5.20
C ARG A 249 -19.27 2.48 -4.47
N GLY A 250 -18.52 1.62 -3.80
CA GLY A 250 -19.02 0.47 -3.05
C GLY A 250 -18.84 0.66 -1.55
N THR A 251 -19.82 0.18 -0.80
CA THR A 251 -19.71 -0.04 0.64
C THR A 251 -20.18 -1.44 0.95
N THR A 252 -19.34 -2.21 1.64
CA THR A 252 -19.68 -3.55 2.09
C THR A 252 -19.39 -3.65 3.58
N CYS A 253 -20.38 -4.07 4.35
CA CYS A 253 -20.31 -4.22 5.79
C CYS A 253 -20.66 -5.65 6.17
N PHE A 254 -19.91 -6.22 7.10
CA PHE A 254 -20.16 -7.51 7.72
C PHE A 254 -20.29 -7.31 9.22
N ARG A 255 -21.26 -8.00 9.83
CA ARG A 255 -21.40 -8.00 11.29
C ARG A 255 -20.23 -8.75 11.91
N ASP A 256 -19.59 -8.12 12.88
CA ASP A 256 -18.48 -8.71 13.64
C ASP A 256 -18.96 -9.17 15.03
N SER A 257 -19.84 -8.38 15.65
CA SER A 257 -20.55 -8.74 16.89
C SER A 257 -21.97 -8.15 16.91
N PRO A 258 -22.79 -8.41 17.94
CA PRO A 258 -24.11 -7.78 18.07
C PRO A 258 -24.07 -6.24 18.04
N SER A 259 -22.95 -5.62 18.43
CA SER A 259 -22.77 -4.17 18.50
C SER A 259 -21.62 -3.63 17.64
N SER A 260 -20.95 -4.48 16.85
CA SER A 260 -19.87 -4.08 15.94
C SER A 260 -20.04 -4.62 14.53
N ALA A 261 -19.54 -3.88 13.56
CA ALA A 261 -19.46 -4.27 12.17
C ALA A 261 -18.09 -3.91 11.60
N PHE A 262 -17.60 -4.73 10.67
CA PHE A 262 -16.44 -4.41 9.86
C PHE A 262 -16.91 -4.01 8.46
N CYS A 263 -16.52 -2.84 8.02
CA CYS A 263 -16.97 -2.26 6.76
C CYS A 263 -15.81 -1.84 5.88
N GLN A 264 -16.05 -1.87 4.57
CA GLN A 264 -15.10 -1.52 3.54
C GLN A 264 -15.74 -0.49 2.61
N CYS A 265 -15.03 0.60 2.35
CA CYS A 265 -15.32 1.52 1.27
C CYS A 265 -14.41 1.18 0.09
N SER A 266 -14.98 1.06 -1.09
CA SER A 266 -14.24 0.93 -2.34
C SER A 266 -14.67 2.04 -3.28
N THR A 267 -13.71 2.78 -3.82
CA THR A 267 -13.91 3.78 -4.87
C THR A 267 -12.91 3.51 -5.98
N SER A 268 -13.01 4.23 -7.10
CA SER A 268 -12.02 4.12 -8.18
C SER A 268 -10.59 4.48 -7.76
N THR A 269 -10.40 5.25 -6.68
CA THR A 269 -9.10 5.78 -6.28
C THR A 269 -8.66 5.39 -4.87
N ALA A 270 -9.58 4.90 -4.04
CA ALA A 270 -9.30 4.57 -2.65
C ALA A 270 -10.06 3.34 -2.19
N TYR A 271 -9.37 2.51 -1.40
CA TYR A 271 -9.93 1.42 -0.63
C TYR A 271 -9.66 1.69 0.84
N ARG A 272 -10.71 1.70 1.67
CA ARG A 272 -10.61 1.99 3.11
C ARG A 272 -11.40 0.98 3.90
N GLN A 273 -10.90 0.62 5.07
CA GLN A 273 -11.55 -0.30 5.98
C GLN A 273 -11.88 0.43 7.29
N TYR A 274 -13.03 0.13 7.86
CA TYR A 274 -13.53 0.74 9.08
C TYR A 274 -14.09 -0.33 9.99
N GLN A 275 -13.75 -0.25 11.28
CA GLN A 275 -14.50 -0.95 12.30
C GLN A 275 -15.54 0.01 12.85
N LEU A 276 -16.80 -0.39 12.90
CA LEU A 276 -17.91 0.45 13.35
C LEU A 276 -18.55 -0.16 14.59
N GLN A 277 -18.91 0.68 15.57
CA GLN A 277 -19.88 0.33 16.60
C GLN A 277 -21.25 0.88 16.20
N ALA A 278 -22.23 -0.01 16.12
CA ALA A 278 -23.60 0.33 15.76
C ALA A 278 -24.58 -0.74 16.23
N SER A 279 -25.79 -0.31 16.61
CA SER A 279 -26.90 -1.20 16.94
C SER A 279 -27.59 -1.78 15.70
N SER A 280 -27.46 -1.10 14.55
CA SER A 280 -28.05 -1.49 13.26
C SER A 280 -26.99 -1.54 12.17
N LEU A 281 -26.79 -2.72 11.58
CA LEU A 281 -25.85 -2.92 10.47
C LEU A 281 -26.28 -2.14 9.22
N VAL A 282 -27.58 -2.07 8.95
CA VAL A 282 -28.11 -1.34 7.78
C VAL A 282 -27.88 0.17 7.95
N GLY A 283 -28.14 0.70 9.15
CA GLY A 283 -27.87 2.12 9.44
C GLY A 283 -26.39 2.47 9.37
N ALA A 284 -25.53 1.60 9.90
CA ALA A 284 -24.07 1.75 9.81
C ALA A 284 -23.58 1.77 8.36
N CYS A 285 -24.11 0.86 7.53
CA CYS A 285 -23.79 0.75 6.12
C CYS A 285 -24.21 2.01 5.34
N ASP A 286 -25.44 2.51 5.55
CA ASP A 286 -25.91 3.73 4.89
C ASP A 286 -25.12 4.98 5.36
N THR A 287 -24.82 5.09 6.65
CA THR A 287 -24.00 6.18 7.22
C THR A 287 -22.59 6.17 6.64
N LEU A 288 -21.93 5.01 6.65
CA LEU A 288 -20.59 4.88 6.09
C LEU A 288 -20.58 5.12 4.59
N HIS A 289 -21.60 4.69 3.84
CA HIS A 289 -21.67 4.93 2.41
C HIS A 289 -21.68 6.41 2.06
N SER A 290 -22.37 7.25 2.86
CA SER A 290 -22.30 8.71 2.72
C SER A 290 -20.86 9.24 2.86
N ILE A 291 -20.10 8.70 3.81
CA ILE A 291 -18.67 9.05 3.98
C ILE A 291 -17.84 8.55 2.81
N CYS A 292 -18.00 7.28 2.40
CA CYS A 292 -17.29 6.74 1.24
C CYS A 292 -17.51 7.59 -0.02
N THR A 293 -18.72 8.14 -0.19
CA THR A 293 -19.07 8.97 -1.36
C THR A 293 -18.58 10.41 -1.26
N SER A 294 -18.33 10.94 -0.07
CA SER A 294 -17.69 12.26 0.07
C SER A 294 -16.23 12.27 -0.39
N GLY A 295 -15.55 11.11 -0.35
CA GLY A 295 -14.11 10.98 -0.57
C GLY A 295 -13.26 11.37 0.64
N GLU A 296 -13.83 12.14 1.57
CA GLU A 296 -13.21 12.51 2.83
C GLU A 296 -13.37 11.36 3.83
N GLY A 297 -12.31 11.09 4.61
CA GLY A 297 -12.38 10.14 5.71
C GLY A 297 -12.94 10.81 6.96
N PRO A 298 -13.42 10.04 7.94
CA PRO A 298 -13.71 10.60 9.25
C PRO A 298 -12.44 11.21 9.85
N VAL A 299 -12.56 12.41 10.43
CA VAL A 299 -11.45 13.11 11.09
C VAL A 299 -11.46 12.73 12.56
N PHE A 300 -10.35 12.16 13.03
CA PHE A 300 -10.16 11.81 14.44
C PHE A 300 -9.39 12.95 15.13
N GLU A 301 -10.07 13.74 15.94
CA GLU A 301 -9.46 14.87 16.67
C GLU A 301 -8.84 14.45 18.01
N GLU A 302 -9.31 13.33 18.58
CA GLU A 302 -8.85 12.85 19.88
C GLU A 302 -7.55 12.04 19.76
N GLU A 303 -6.73 12.14 20.81
CA GLU A 303 -5.55 11.27 20.95
C GLU A 303 -6.00 9.81 21.07
N PRO A 304 -5.25 8.86 20.49
CA PRO A 304 -5.57 7.45 20.60
C PRO A 304 -5.53 6.96 22.05
N GLU A 305 -6.52 6.17 22.45
CA GLU A 305 -6.46 5.38 23.67
C GLU A 305 -5.67 4.10 23.40
N CYS A 306 -4.54 3.91 24.07
CA CYS A 306 -3.64 2.80 23.80
C CYS A 306 -3.59 1.79 24.95
N GLN A 307 -3.59 0.50 24.59
CA GLN A 307 -3.49 -0.61 25.52
C GLN A 307 -2.47 -1.64 25.04
N ILE A 308 -1.50 -1.97 25.90
CA ILE A 308 -0.55 -3.07 25.67
C ILE A 308 -1.34 -4.39 25.59
N GLN A 309 -1.31 -5.03 24.41
CA GLN A 309 -1.95 -6.32 24.14
C GLN A 309 -1.01 -7.48 24.46
N HIS A 310 0.27 -7.31 24.16
CA HIS A 310 1.29 -8.34 24.35
C HIS A 310 2.59 -7.71 24.83
N GLN A 311 3.27 -8.42 25.73
CA GLN A 311 4.56 -8.02 26.28
C GLN A 311 5.35 -9.26 26.66
N SER A 312 6.61 -9.29 26.24
CA SER A 312 7.53 -10.41 26.48
C SER A 312 8.96 -9.89 26.67
N SER A 313 9.75 -10.55 27.50
CA SER A 313 11.16 -10.22 27.70
C SER A 313 11.95 -11.45 28.12
N GLY A 314 13.15 -11.58 27.58
CA GLY A 314 14.16 -12.56 27.98
C GLY A 314 15.51 -11.89 28.24
N PRO A 315 16.58 -12.69 28.44
CA PRO A 315 17.92 -12.13 28.71
C PRO A 315 18.46 -11.23 27.60
N ASP A 316 18.14 -11.56 26.34
CA ASP A 316 18.72 -10.92 25.16
C ASP A 316 17.66 -10.26 24.27
N TYR A 317 16.40 -10.17 24.71
CA TYR A 317 15.33 -9.57 23.93
C TYR A 317 14.18 -9.01 24.77
N CYS A 318 13.46 -8.04 24.22
CA CYS A 318 12.13 -7.66 24.67
C CYS A 318 11.23 -7.41 23.45
N ASP A 319 9.92 -7.54 23.67
CA ASP A 319 8.89 -7.25 22.68
C ASP A 319 7.68 -6.64 23.37
N VAL A 320 7.09 -5.61 22.74
CA VAL A 320 5.82 -5.01 23.15
C VAL A 320 4.94 -4.81 21.93
N ASN A 321 3.66 -5.14 22.05
CA ASN A 321 2.63 -4.81 21.08
C ASN A 321 1.51 -4.04 21.79
N GLU A 322 1.14 -2.91 21.23
CA GLU A 322 0.12 -2.01 21.71
C GLU A 322 -0.97 -1.87 20.65
N LEU A 323 -2.23 -1.89 21.09
CA LEU A 323 -3.37 -1.53 20.26
C LEU A 323 -3.88 -0.18 20.71
N CYS A 324 -3.77 0.79 19.83
CA CYS A 324 -4.27 2.14 19.97
C CYS A 324 -5.61 2.26 19.24
N THR A 325 -6.64 2.79 19.87
CA THR A 325 -7.95 3.00 19.26
C THR A 325 -8.32 4.46 19.29
N ARG A 326 -8.67 5.01 18.13
CA ARG A 326 -9.37 6.29 18.02
C ARG A 326 -10.82 6.03 17.67
N THR A 327 -11.73 6.81 18.25
CA THR A 327 -13.15 6.72 17.95
C THR A 327 -13.72 8.07 17.54
N VAL A 328 -14.73 8.07 16.68
CA VAL A 328 -15.45 9.28 16.27
C VAL A 328 -16.87 8.94 15.87
N GLU A 329 -17.85 9.74 16.30
CA GLU A 329 -19.24 9.57 15.85
C GLU A 329 -19.37 10.07 14.42
N ILE A 330 -19.80 9.18 13.52
CA ILE A 330 -19.93 9.44 12.08
C ILE A 330 -21.38 9.69 11.62
N GLY A 331 -22.32 9.68 12.56
CA GLY A 331 -23.74 9.98 12.32
C GLY A 331 -24.68 8.89 12.84
N GLU A 332 -25.91 9.27 13.19
CA GLU A 332 -26.99 8.37 13.62
C GLU A 332 -26.59 7.37 14.75
N GLY A 333 -25.68 7.77 15.65
CA GLY A 333 -25.16 6.91 16.71
C GLY A 333 -24.22 5.80 16.24
N VAL A 334 -23.69 5.90 15.01
CA VAL A 334 -22.64 5.04 14.47
C VAL A 334 -21.29 5.64 14.84
N ILE A 335 -20.45 4.85 15.49
CA ILE A 335 -19.10 5.25 15.90
C ILE A 335 -18.10 4.54 15.01
N ALA A 336 -17.25 5.27 14.29
CA ALA A 336 -16.11 4.72 13.60
C ALA A 336 -14.95 4.53 14.55
N ILE A 337 -14.29 3.37 14.46
CA ILE A 337 -13.11 2.99 15.22
C ILE A 337 -11.98 2.82 14.22
N ALA A 338 -10.88 3.53 14.46
CA ALA A 338 -9.62 3.35 13.76
C ALA A 338 -8.64 2.66 14.72
N PRO A 339 -8.52 1.32 14.67
CA PRO A 339 -7.47 0.61 15.38
C PRO A 339 -6.12 0.86 14.69
N ASP A 340 -5.10 1.10 15.50
CA ASP A 340 -3.71 1.28 15.12
C ASP A 340 -2.89 0.31 15.98
N SER A 341 -2.20 -0.64 15.35
CA SER A 341 -1.32 -1.57 16.06
C SER A 341 0.10 -1.07 15.98
N ARG A 342 0.71 -0.89 17.15
CA ARG A 342 2.09 -0.47 17.30
C ARG A 342 2.86 -1.62 17.91
N TRP A 343 4.11 -1.76 17.51
CA TRP A 343 4.99 -2.72 18.14
C TRP A 343 6.41 -2.23 18.21
N ALA A 344 7.14 -2.71 19.20
CA ALA A 344 8.57 -2.53 19.32
C ALA A 344 9.19 -3.85 19.77
N SER A 345 10.34 -4.16 19.18
CA SER A 345 11.18 -5.30 19.54
C SER A 345 12.60 -4.80 19.70
N CYS A 346 13.28 -5.25 20.74
CA CYS A 346 14.68 -4.95 20.96
C CYS A 346 15.44 -6.24 21.24
N SER A 347 16.66 -6.32 20.72
CA SER A 347 17.57 -7.45 20.95
C SER A 347 18.97 -6.95 21.34
N ALA A 348 19.67 -7.74 22.15
CA ALA A 348 21.04 -7.43 22.51
C ALA A 348 21.92 -7.37 21.25
N ALA A 349 22.71 -6.30 21.12
CA ALA A 349 23.71 -6.13 20.08
C ALA A 349 25.12 -6.35 20.65
N SER A 350 26.15 -6.13 19.85
CA SER A 350 27.54 -6.27 20.32
C SER A 350 27.87 -5.19 21.38
N GLY A 351 28.42 -5.61 22.51
CA GLY A 351 28.77 -4.71 23.63
C GLY A 351 27.57 -4.42 24.52
N ASP A 352 27.47 -3.19 25.02
CA ASP A 352 26.35 -2.71 25.85
C ASP A 352 25.25 -2.04 25.01
N ALA A 353 25.18 -2.36 23.71
CA ALA A 353 24.21 -1.81 22.79
C ALA A 353 22.99 -2.73 22.67
N VAL A 354 21.83 -2.14 22.44
CA VAL A 354 20.59 -2.83 22.11
C VAL A 354 20.10 -2.33 20.76
N ARG A 355 19.78 -3.26 19.86
CA ARG A 355 19.21 -2.99 18.54
C ARG A 355 17.71 -3.13 18.63
N CYS A 356 17.03 -2.02 18.38
CA CYS A 356 15.60 -1.88 18.48
C CYS A 356 14.98 -1.64 17.10
N GLU A 357 13.79 -2.18 16.89
CA GLU A 357 12.93 -1.91 15.76
C GLU A 357 11.54 -1.60 16.29
N CYS A 358 10.90 -0.59 15.72
CA CYS A 358 9.55 -0.23 16.07
C CYS A 358 8.74 0.14 14.83
N ARG A 359 7.42 -0.01 14.95
CA ARG A 359 6.46 0.40 13.95
C ARG A 359 5.27 1.08 14.63
N GLY A 360 4.98 2.29 14.20
CA GLY A 360 3.75 3.03 14.49
C GLY A 360 2.75 2.97 13.32
N ASN A 361 1.74 3.84 13.36
CA ASN A 361 0.71 3.95 12.32
C ASN A 361 1.30 4.31 10.94
N GLU A 362 2.18 5.29 10.96
CA GLU A 362 2.73 5.96 9.78
C GLU A 362 4.25 5.98 9.81
N SER A 363 4.86 5.24 10.73
CA SER A 363 6.30 5.22 10.86
C SER A 363 6.88 3.85 11.18
N SER A 364 8.10 3.63 10.73
CA SER A 364 8.94 2.56 11.28
C SER A 364 10.39 3.03 11.41
N LEU A 365 11.02 2.63 12.51
CA LEU A 365 12.38 3.01 12.81
C LEU A 365 13.15 1.78 13.30
N ARG A 366 14.37 1.62 12.79
CA ARG A 366 15.35 0.69 13.34
C ARG A 366 16.53 1.49 13.83
N PHE A 367 16.95 1.25 15.08
CA PHE A 367 18.03 2.01 15.70
C PHE A 367 18.76 1.20 16.75
N GLU A 368 19.99 1.60 17.08
CA GLU A 368 20.76 1.11 18.22
C GLU A 368 20.90 2.20 19.27
N ARG A 369 20.90 1.78 20.54
CA ARG A 369 21.10 2.64 21.70
C ARG A 369 21.86 1.88 22.78
N ALA A 370 22.40 2.58 23.77
CA ALA A 370 22.99 1.93 24.94
C ALA A 370 21.89 1.32 25.85
N GLY A 371 22.18 0.15 26.44
CA GLY A 371 21.33 -0.48 27.45
C GLY A 371 21.11 -1.97 27.23
N THR A 372 20.15 -2.52 27.97
CA THR A 372 19.72 -3.92 27.89
C THR A 372 18.30 -4.02 27.35
N PRO A 373 17.95 -5.10 26.63
CA PRO A 373 16.60 -5.32 26.10
C PRO A 373 15.65 -5.80 27.22
N VAL A 374 15.28 -4.90 28.12
CA VAL A 374 14.25 -5.13 29.14
C VAL A 374 12.92 -4.54 28.71
N THR A 375 11.84 -4.96 29.36
CA THR A 375 10.48 -4.50 29.09
C THR A 375 10.35 -2.97 28.96
N GLU A 376 10.97 -2.22 29.87
CA GLU A 376 10.98 -0.76 29.86
C GLU A 376 11.66 -0.19 28.61
N THR A 377 12.73 -0.84 28.12
CA THR A 377 13.43 -0.46 26.88
C THR A 377 12.50 -0.57 25.67
N CYS A 378 11.67 -1.60 25.59
CA CYS A 378 10.74 -1.78 24.49
C CYS A 378 9.57 -0.78 24.54
N VAL A 379 9.04 -0.49 25.73
CA VAL A 379 7.99 0.54 25.88
C VAL A 379 8.52 1.92 25.50
N ASP A 380 9.72 2.28 25.95
CA ASP A 380 10.39 3.55 25.59
C ASP A 380 10.70 3.61 24.08
N THR A 381 11.13 2.50 23.49
CA THR A 381 11.34 2.37 22.04
C THR A 381 10.04 2.61 21.25
N LEU A 382 8.92 2.12 21.74
CA LEU A 382 7.62 2.35 21.13
C LEU A 382 7.24 3.84 21.12
N GLN A 383 7.51 4.54 22.23
CA GLN A 383 7.29 5.99 22.32
C GLN A 383 8.20 6.75 21.34
N LYS A 384 9.50 6.40 21.28
CA LYS A 384 10.44 7.00 20.32
C LYS A 384 9.99 6.88 18.86
N CYS A 385 9.33 5.77 18.50
CA CYS A 385 8.78 5.60 17.16
C CYS A 385 7.73 6.66 16.78
N GLN A 386 6.99 7.16 17.78
CA GLN A 386 5.96 8.17 17.61
C GLN A 386 6.56 9.57 17.51
N GLU A 387 7.82 9.73 17.91
CA GLU A 387 8.57 10.98 17.88
C GLU A 387 9.49 11.07 16.64
N VAL A 388 9.23 10.28 15.58
CA VAL A 388 10.07 10.26 14.37
C VAL A 388 10.14 11.65 13.69
N ASP A 389 9.11 12.49 13.84
CA ASP A 389 9.11 13.86 13.36
C ASP A 389 10.16 14.76 14.05
N THR A 390 10.72 14.30 15.17
CA THR A 390 11.80 14.95 15.92
C THR A 390 13.18 14.35 15.64
N LEU A 391 13.27 13.39 14.70
CA LEU A 391 14.52 12.76 14.31
C LEU A 391 15.45 13.78 13.64
N GLU A 392 16.56 14.08 14.30
CA GLU A 392 17.64 14.89 13.76
C GLU A 392 18.83 13.99 13.43
N VAL A 393 19.19 13.89 12.15
CA VAL A 393 20.30 13.04 11.68
C VAL A 393 21.58 13.87 11.62
N GLU A 394 22.70 13.27 12.05
CA GLU A 394 24.02 13.88 12.07
C GLU A 394 25.01 13.09 11.21
N GLY A 395 25.82 13.79 10.41
CA GLY A 395 26.90 13.19 9.63
C GLY A 395 26.48 12.53 8.31
N GLU A 396 27.42 11.79 7.71
CA GLU A 396 27.21 11.05 6.47
C GLU A 396 26.82 9.59 6.77
N PRO A 397 25.96 8.96 5.95
CA PRO A 397 25.59 7.56 6.12
C PRO A 397 26.76 6.61 5.88
N GLU A 398 26.98 5.72 6.84
CA GLU A 398 27.88 4.58 6.71
C GLU A 398 27.11 3.37 6.15
N CYS A 399 27.30 3.08 4.87
CA CYS A 399 26.62 1.95 4.22
C CYS A 399 27.52 0.73 4.08
N ARG A 400 26.96 -0.44 4.39
CA ARG A 400 27.60 -1.75 4.15
C ARG A 400 26.72 -2.63 3.28
N THR A 401 27.33 -3.36 2.35
CA THR A 401 26.62 -4.34 1.51
C THR A 401 26.14 -5.51 2.37
N ARG A 402 24.83 -5.74 2.38
CA ARG A 402 24.19 -6.88 3.06
C ARG A 402 24.08 -8.08 2.12
N SER A 403 23.70 -7.84 0.87
CA SER A 403 23.61 -8.86 -0.16
C SER A 403 23.82 -8.26 -1.54
N GLN A 404 24.32 -9.08 -2.46
CA GLN A 404 24.47 -8.76 -3.87
C GLN A 404 24.25 -10.03 -4.68
N PHE A 405 23.54 -9.89 -5.78
CA PHE A 405 23.31 -10.94 -6.75
C PHE A 405 23.33 -10.34 -8.16
N ALA A 406 23.89 -11.08 -9.12
CA ALA A 406 24.01 -10.64 -10.50
C ALA A 406 23.90 -11.84 -11.45
N ASP A 407 23.15 -11.64 -12.52
CA ASP A 407 22.93 -12.56 -13.64
C ASP A 407 22.97 -11.74 -14.95
N VAL A 408 23.01 -12.40 -16.10
CA VAL A 408 22.97 -11.75 -17.43
C VAL A 408 21.68 -10.95 -17.67
N GLY A 409 20.60 -11.29 -16.96
CA GLY A 409 19.28 -10.67 -17.13
C GLY A 409 18.94 -9.59 -16.10
N PHE A 410 19.64 -9.52 -14.97
CA PHE A 410 19.40 -8.53 -13.91
C PHE A 410 20.53 -8.57 -12.89
N CYS A 411 20.68 -7.49 -12.11
CA CYS A 411 21.41 -7.54 -10.85
C CYS A 411 20.60 -6.87 -9.75
N ASN A 412 20.84 -7.26 -8.50
CA ASN A 412 20.28 -6.59 -7.34
C ASN A 412 21.28 -6.54 -6.18
N ALA A 413 21.20 -5.47 -5.39
CA ALA A 413 22.01 -5.29 -4.19
C ALA A 413 21.15 -4.72 -3.06
N SER A 414 21.48 -5.08 -1.82
CA SER A 414 20.91 -4.51 -0.61
C SER A 414 22.03 -3.95 0.25
N LEU A 415 21.93 -2.67 0.59
CA LEU A 415 22.76 -2.04 1.60
C LEU A 415 22.00 -1.91 2.92
N GLU A 416 22.74 -2.00 4.01
CA GLU A 416 22.35 -1.45 5.30
C GLU A 416 23.18 -0.20 5.57
N CYS A 417 22.53 0.94 5.74
CA CYS A 417 23.16 2.21 6.05
C CYS A 417 22.87 2.58 7.51
N ALA A 418 23.89 3.08 8.20
CA ALA A 418 23.77 3.56 9.58
C ALA A 418 24.16 5.03 9.67
N MET A 419 23.46 5.79 10.50
CA MET A 419 23.77 7.19 10.79
C MET A 419 23.57 7.46 12.27
N ASP A 420 24.39 8.35 12.83
CA ASP A 420 24.14 8.87 14.16
C ASP A 420 23.01 9.90 14.09
N ALA A 421 22.15 9.92 15.10
CA ALA A 421 20.99 10.77 15.14
C ALA A 421 20.55 11.06 16.59
N THR A 422 19.61 11.97 16.75
CA THR A 422 18.90 12.21 18.00
C THR A 422 17.39 12.11 17.80
N VAL A 423 16.70 11.45 18.73
CA VAL A 423 15.22 11.35 18.75
C VAL A 423 14.75 11.76 20.14
N GLY A 424 13.94 12.82 20.22
CA GLY A 424 13.55 13.41 21.50
C GLY A 424 14.74 13.90 22.33
N GLY A 425 15.88 14.20 21.68
CA GLY A 425 17.14 14.59 22.33
C GLY A 425 18.03 13.44 22.81
N ASP A 426 17.60 12.18 22.65
CA ASP A 426 18.43 11.03 23.00
C ASP A 426 19.27 10.57 21.80
N PRO A 427 20.59 10.36 21.99
CA PRO A 427 21.46 9.88 20.92
C PRO A 427 21.13 8.42 20.58
N VAL A 428 20.94 8.17 19.29
CA VAL A 428 20.68 6.86 18.72
C VAL A 428 21.48 6.68 17.43
N ARG A 429 21.73 5.43 17.04
CA ARG A 429 22.27 5.12 15.71
C ARG A 429 21.17 4.51 14.86
N VAL A 430 20.64 5.25 13.91
CA VAL A 430 19.52 4.81 13.04
C VAL A 430 20.02 3.96 11.89
N PHE A 431 19.22 2.98 11.46
CA PHE A 431 19.50 2.10 10.34
C PHE A 431 18.44 2.22 9.27
N GLY A 432 18.88 2.32 8.01
CA GLY A 432 18.04 2.25 6.83
C GLY A 432 18.55 1.18 5.85
N SER A 433 17.69 0.76 4.93
CA SER A 433 18.07 -0.13 3.84
C SER A 433 17.92 0.56 2.49
N VAL A 434 18.92 0.37 1.62
CA VAL A 434 18.83 0.77 0.22
C VAL A 434 18.81 -0.51 -0.61
N GLU A 435 17.76 -0.68 -1.40
CA GLU A 435 17.65 -1.76 -2.36
C GLU A 435 17.89 -1.23 -3.76
N VAL A 436 18.67 -1.97 -4.54
CA VAL A 436 18.99 -1.64 -5.92
C VAL A 436 18.58 -2.81 -6.78
N TYR A 437 17.88 -2.52 -7.87
CA TYR A 437 17.51 -3.49 -8.88
C TYR A 437 17.82 -2.92 -10.26
N CYS A 438 18.62 -3.63 -11.05
CA CYS A 438 19.03 -3.22 -12.38
C CYS A 438 18.60 -4.24 -13.42
N MET A 439 18.19 -3.74 -14.59
CA MET A 439 17.92 -4.54 -15.79
C MET A 439 18.77 -4.05 -16.95
N PRO A 440 19.23 -4.94 -17.84
CA PRO A 440 20.05 -4.56 -18.97
C PRO A 440 19.24 -3.72 -19.96
N VAL A 441 19.88 -2.70 -20.54
CA VAL A 441 19.37 -1.88 -21.63
C VAL A 441 20.45 -1.78 -22.72
N GLU A 442 20.11 -1.23 -23.89
CA GLU A 442 21.10 -1.06 -24.95
C GLU A 442 22.24 -0.16 -24.47
N GLY A 443 23.45 -0.72 -24.41
CA GLY A 443 24.65 -0.01 -23.98
C GLY A 443 24.81 0.15 -22.46
N GLY A 444 24.06 -0.58 -21.61
CA GLY A 444 24.25 -0.49 -20.17
C GLY A 444 23.13 -1.10 -19.33
N TRP A 445 22.83 -0.47 -18.20
CA TRP A 445 21.81 -0.90 -17.24
C TRP A 445 20.88 0.24 -16.87
N SER A 446 19.60 -0.07 -16.72
CA SER A 446 18.60 0.78 -16.07
C SER A 446 18.37 0.26 -14.66
N CYS A 447 18.76 1.06 -13.68
CA CYS A 447 18.70 0.72 -12.27
C CYS A 447 17.62 1.52 -11.55
N THR A 448 16.92 0.88 -10.63
CA THR A 448 16.02 1.50 -9.68
C THR A 448 16.62 1.36 -8.29
N CYS A 449 16.80 2.48 -7.61
CA CYS A 449 17.19 2.52 -6.20
C CYS A 449 15.94 2.83 -5.38
N SER A 450 15.67 2.01 -4.36
CA SER A 450 14.56 2.21 -3.45
C SER A 450 15.03 2.24 -2.00
N SER A 451 14.56 3.25 -1.27
CA SER A 451 14.79 3.43 0.16
C SER A 451 13.51 3.97 0.79
N SER A 452 12.97 3.28 1.78
CA SER A 452 11.86 3.75 2.64
C SER A 452 10.79 4.59 1.90
N GLY A 453 10.14 4.00 0.89
CA GLY A 453 9.07 4.66 0.13
C GLY A 453 9.51 5.57 -1.03
N SER A 454 10.80 5.94 -1.10
CA SER A 454 11.37 6.68 -2.22
C SER A 454 11.90 5.73 -3.28
N ARG A 455 11.75 6.12 -4.56
CA ARG A 455 12.33 5.42 -5.71
C ARG A 455 12.98 6.42 -6.65
N SER A 456 14.21 6.13 -7.05
CA SER A 456 14.89 6.85 -8.13
C SER A 456 15.32 5.87 -9.20
N SER A 457 15.43 6.35 -10.44
CA SER A 457 15.97 5.59 -11.56
C SER A 457 17.25 6.24 -12.05
N LEU A 458 18.22 5.41 -12.45
CA LEU A 458 19.49 5.86 -12.98
C LEU A 458 20.01 4.90 -14.05
N ALA A 459 20.70 5.44 -15.04
CA ALA A 459 21.35 4.68 -16.09
C ALA A 459 22.84 4.49 -15.78
N ILE A 460 23.35 3.29 -16.02
CA ILE A 460 24.75 2.92 -15.83
C ILE A 460 25.34 2.38 -17.11
N ASP A 461 26.41 3.02 -17.57
CA ASP A 461 27.21 2.60 -18.72
C ASP A 461 28.34 1.66 -18.24
N ILE A 462 27.96 0.48 -17.75
CA ILE A 462 28.86 -0.60 -17.34
C ILE A 462 28.35 -1.88 -17.99
N SER A 463 29.22 -2.64 -18.65
CA SER A 463 28.81 -3.87 -19.34
C SER A 463 28.65 -5.07 -18.41
N ASP A 464 29.40 -5.13 -17.31
CA ASP A 464 29.37 -6.25 -16.37
C ASP A 464 28.22 -6.10 -15.36
N PRO A 465 27.25 -7.05 -15.30
CA PRO A 465 26.19 -7.03 -14.28
C PRO A 465 26.72 -7.00 -12.85
N TRP A 466 27.90 -7.60 -12.60
CA TRP A 466 28.50 -7.65 -11.28
C TRP A 466 28.96 -6.27 -10.79
N ASP A 467 29.39 -5.41 -11.71
CA ASP A 467 29.88 -4.05 -11.41
C ASP A 467 28.78 -2.99 -11.51
N ALA A 468 27.72 -3.25 -12.28
CA ALA A 468 26.61 -2.31 -12.45
C ALA A 468 25.87 -2.04 -11.13
N CYS A 469 25.56 -3.08 -10.34
CA CYS A 469 24.84 -2.90 -9.07
C CYS A 469 25.62 -2.15 -7.99
N PRO A 470 26.90 -2.42 -7.73
CA PRO A 470 27.72 -1.61 -6.83
C PRO A 470 27.80 -0.14 -7.26
N GLU A 471 27.91 0.12 -8.57
CA GLU A 471 27.92 1.50 -9.07
C GLU A 471 26.57 2.20 -8.89
N ALA A 472 25.46 1.50 -9.16
CA ALA A 472 24.11 2.00 -8.88
C ALA A 472 23.92 2.31 -7.40
N THR A 473 24.48 1.46 -6.56
CA THR A 473 24.41 1.60 -5.12
C THR A 473 25.14 2.84 -4.62
N ARG A 474 26.30 3.16 -5.24
CA ARG A 474 27.08 4.37 -4.95
C ARG A 474 26.38 5.65 -5.40
N ARG A 475 25.74 5.63 -6.58
CA ARG A 475 25.07 6.79 -7.20
C ARG A 475 23.61 6.97 -6.80
N GLY A 476 22.98 5.91 -6.28
CA GLY A 476 21.56 5.85 -5.92
C GLY A 476 21.15 6.96 -4.96
N PRO A 477 21.84 7.15 -3.82
CA PRO A 477 21.53 8.21 -2.86
C PRO A 477 21.53 9.62 -3.47
N GLU A 478 22.39 9.89 -4.45
CA GLU A 478 22.52 11.22 -5.08
C GLU A 478 21.39 11.52 -6.10
N SER A 479 20.74 10.49 -6.62
CA SER A 479 19.73 10.62 -7.68
C SER A 479 18.34 11.04 -7.19
N GLY A 480 18.10 11.04 -5.87
CA GLY A 480 16.81 11.37 -5.25
C GLY A 480 16.52 12.88 -5.13
N ASP A 481 17.53 13.75 -5.29
CA ASP A 481 17.44 15.20 -5.01
C ASP A 481 16.74 16.02 -6.11
N GLY A 482 16.23 15.37 -7.14
CA GLY A 482 15.39 15.98 -8.17
C GLY A 482 13.97 16.28 -7.67
N ASN A 483 13.82 17.23 -6.74
CA ASN A 483 12.58 18.00 -6.52
C ASN A 483 11.48 17.40 -5.61
N ARG A 484 11.78 16.51 -4.66
CA ARG A 484 10.80 16.09 -3.62
C ARG A 484 11.36 16.20 -2.21
N ARG A 485 10.60 16.86 -1.31
CA ARG A 485 10.85 16.79 0.13
C ARG A 485 10.72 15.33 0.59
N PRO A 486 11.65 14.80 1.41
CA PRO A 486 11.48 13.47 2.00
C PRO A 486 10.24 13.45 2.88
N GLN A 487 9.40 12.44 2.69
CA GLN A 487 8.41 12.04 3.68
C GLN A 487 9.13 11.11 4.67
N ALA A 488 9.02 11.41 5.97
CA ALA A 488 9.31 10.41 6.98
C ALA A 488 8.37 9.22 6.73
N ALA A 489 8.97 8.03 6.67
CA ALA A 489 8.30 6.76 6.35
C ALA A 489 7.65 6.15 7.58
#